data_AF-A0AAN6NXT1-F1
#
_entry.id   AF-A0AAN6NXT1-F1
#
_cell.length_a   1.000
_cell.length_b   1.000
_cell.length_c   1.000
_cell.angle_alpha   90.00
_cell.angle_beta   90.00
_cell.angle_gamma   90.00
#
_symmetry.space_group_name_H-M   'P 1'
#
loop_
_entity.id
_entity.type
_entity.pdbx_description
1 polymer ?
#
loop_
_entity_poly.entity_id
_entity_poly.type
_entity_poly.pdbx_seq_one_letter_code
_entity_poly.pdbx_strand_id
1 'polypeptide(L)'
;MGNSPSRVTAQDKAILDLKTQRDKLHQYQRKITVLTDRETAIARQMLAKGDKQRALLALRRKKYQESLLQKTDAQLEQLEKLTSSVEFALIQKDVFFGLQQGTKVLKEIHAEMGGLEHVEKMMGETAEEVAYQQEVSEMLGGRISNQDEDEVEEELAALEAEVAAKSRPVSVQPVPQVPLPNVPDTELPSTPSRVEEERQQQQRQQRQKQEERQAMLA
;
A
#
# COMPACT_ATOMS: atom_id res chain seq x y z
N MET A 1 -11.60 -12.13 -43.18
CA MET A 1 -11.90 -12.78 -41.89
C MET A 1 -10.81 -13.80 -41.61
N GLY A 2 -9.82 -13.44 -40.79
CA GLY A 2 -8.67 -14.29 -40.48
C GLY A 2 -9.00 -15.19 -39.29
N ASN A 3 -9.23 -16.47 -39.55
CA ASN A 3 -9.34 -17.49 -38.51
C ASN A 3 -7.93 -17.84 -38.02
N SER A 4 -7.37 -17.01 -37.15
CA SER A 4 -6.16 -17.35 -36.41
C SER A 4 -6.52 -18.49 -35.46
N PRO A 5 -6.00 -19.72 -35.62
CA PRO A 5 -6.22 -20.75 -34.61
C PRO A 5 -5.62 -20.19 -33.33
N SER A 6 -6.42 -20.07 -32.28
CA SER A 6 -5.97 -19.72 -30.93
C SER A 6 -4.84 -20.68 -30.55
N ARG A 7 -3.59 -20.29 -30.82
CA ARG A 7 -2.41 -21.14 -30.63
C ARG A 7 -2.17 -21.19 -29.13
N VAL A 8 -2.74 -22.22 -28.50
CA VAL A 8 -2.41 -22.60 -27.14
C VAL A 8 -0.89 -22.64 -27.03
N THR A 9 -0.33 -21.69 -26.29
CA THR A 9 1.11 -21.56 -26.13
C THR A 9 1.64 -22.62 -25.18
N ALA A 10 2.96 -22.83 -25.17
CA ALA A 10 3.59 -23.70 -24.16
C ALA A 10 3.32 -23.20 -22.73
N GLN A 11 3.13 -21.88 -22.56
CA GLN A 11 2.79 -21.24 -21.30
C GLN A 11 1.37 -21.61 -20.87
N ASP A 12 0.40 -21.55 -21.78
CA ASP A 12 -0.98 -21.93 -21.50
C ASP A 12 -1.10 -23.41 -21.10
N LYS A 13 -0.32 -24.29 -21.75
CA LYS A 13 -0.25 -25.71 -21.37
C LYS A 13 0.32 -25.90 -19.96
N ALA A 14 1.40 -25.20 -19.63
CA ALA A 14 1.99 -25.27 -18.28
C ALA A 14 1.03 -24.77 -17.19
N ILE A 15 0.29 -23.68 -17.46
CA ILE A 15 -0.73 -23.15 -16.54
C ILE A 15 -1.88 -24.13 -16.38
N LEU A 16 -2.33 -24.74 -17.48
CA LEU A 16 -3.36 -25.79 -17.44
C LEU A 16 -2.91 -27.00 -16.63
N ASP A 17 -1.66 -27.44 -16.79
CA ASP A 17 -1.11 -28.57 -16.05
C ASP A 17 -1.04 -28.27 -14.55
N LEU A 18 -0.61 -27.07 -14.16
CA LEU A 18 -0.63 -26.62 -12.75
C LEU A 18 -2.06 -26.60 -12.18
N LYS A 19 -3.02 -26.05 -12.91
CA LYS A 19 -4.44 -26.01 -12.49
C LYS A 19 -5.02 -27.42 -12.37
N THR A 20 -4.69 -28.30 -13.32
CA THR A 20 -5.11 -29.72 -13.29
C THR A 20 -4.52 -30.45 -12.10
N GLN A 21 -3.25 -30.20 -11.75
CA GLN A 21 -2.61 -30.78 -10.57
C GLN A 21 -3.27 -30.29 -9.28
N ARG A 22 -3.56 -29.00 -9.16
CA ARG A 22 -4.32 -28.44 -8.03
C ARG A 22 -5.67 -29.12 -7.87
N ASP A 23 -6.42 -29.29 -8.96
CA ASP A 23 -7.74 -29.93 -8.91
C ASP A 23 -7.65 -31.41 -8.50
N LYS A 24 -6.62 -32.13 -8.96
CA LYS A 24 -6.31 -33.50 -8.51
C LYS A 24 -5.99 -33.56 -7.02
N LEU A 25 -5.22 -32.60 -6.48
CA LEU A 25 -4.94 -32.52 -5.05
C LEU A 25 -6.20 -32.23 -4.24
N HIS A 26 -7.10 -31.34 -4.68
CA HIS A 26 -8.39 -31.14 -4.03
C HIS A 26 -9.27 -32.41 -4.03
N GLN A 27 -9.25 -33.18 -5.12
CA GLN A 27 -9.95 -34.47 -5.16
C GLN A 27 -9.34 -35.47 -4.19
N TYR A 28 -8.01 -35.50 -4.08
CA TYR A 28 -7.30 -36.37 -3.15
C TYR A 28 -7.56 -35.98 -1.69
N GLN A 29 -7.54 -34.69 -1.37
CA GLN A 29 -7.90 -34.14 -0.06
C GLN A 29 -9.30 -34.60 0.35
N ARG A 30 -10.31 -34.41 -0.52
CA ARG A 30 -11.68 -34.88 -0.27
C ARG A 30 -11.76 -36.38 -0.01
N LYS A 31 -11.02 -37.20 -0.77
CA LYS A 31 -10.96 -38.65 -0.56
C LYS A 31 -10.36 -39.01 0.79
N ILE A 32 -9.25 -38.37 1.20
CA ILE A 32 -8.61 -38.62 2.50
C ILE A 32 -9.52 -38.18 3.65
N THR A 33 -10.22 -37.06 3.55
CA THR A 33 -11.17 -36.62 4.59
C THR A 33 -12.23 -37.68 4.84
N VAL A 34 -12.85 -38.20 3.78
CA VAL A 34 -13.86 -39.28 3.89
C VAL A 34 -13.26 -40.56 4.49
N LEU A 35 -12.02 -40.91 4.16
CA LEU A 35 -11.33 -42.06 4.75
C LEU A 35 -11.05 -41.84 6.24
N THR A 36 -10.60 -40.65 6.62
CA THR A 36 -10.34 -40.25 8.00
C THR A 36 -11.62 -40.36 8.85
N ASP A 37 -12.74 -39.86 8.32
CA ASP A 37 -14.06 -39.97 8.98
C ASP A 37 -14.48 -41.42 9.16
N ARG A 38 -14.30 -42.27 8.14
CA ARG A 38 -14.57 -43.72 8.25
C ARG A 38 -13.70 -44.38 9.31
N GLU A 39 -12.42 -44.05 9.39
CA GLU A 39 -11.53 -44.60 10.41
C GLU A 39 -11.88 -44.14 11.82
N THR A 40 -12.37 -42.90 11.99
CA THR A 40 -12.92 -42.47 13.28
C THR A 40 -14.16 -43.26 13.67
N ALA A 41 -15.06 -43.54 12.73
CA ALA A 41 -16.26 -44.34 12.97
C ALA A 41 -15.90 -45.78 13.36
N ILE A 42 -14.95 -46.40 12.63
CA ILE A 42 -14.45 -47.75 12.94
C ILE A 42 -13.79 -47.77 14.32
N ALA A 43 -12.96 -46.77 14.65
CA ALA A 43 -12.32 -46.68 15.97
C ALA A 43 -13.37 -46.59 17.09
N ARG A 44 -14.42 -45.77 16.92
CA ARG A 44 -15.54 -45.66 17.88
C ARG A 44 -16.29 -46.99 18.03
N GLN A 45 -16.57 -47.69 16.93
CA GLN A 45 -17.24 -49.00 16.97
C GLN A 45 -16.39 -50.06 17.68
N MET A 46 -15.08 -50.11 17.43
CA MET A 46 -14.18 -51.08 18.08
C MET A 46 -14.02 -50.80 19.57
N LEU A 47 -14.00 -49.53 19.97
CA LEU A 47 -14.02 -49.14 21.39
C LEU A 47 -15.32 -49.56 22.09
N ALA A 48 -16.48 -49.38 21.44
CA ALA A 48 -17.77 -49.82 21.97
C ALA A 48 -17.84 -51.34 22.16
N LYS A 49 -17.11 -52.12 21.33
CA LYS A 49 -17.00 -53.58 21.46
C LYS A 49 -15.93 -54.04 22.48
N GLY A 50 -15.18 -53.12 23.09
CA GLY A 50 -14.10 -53.42 24.04
C GLY A 50 -12.76 -53.81 23.40
N ASP A 51 -12.67 -53.83 22.07
CA ASP A 51 -11.47 -54.24 21.31
C ASP A 51 -10.44 -53.09 21.19
N LYS A 52 -9.71 -52.84 22.28
CA LYS A 52 -8.69 -51.75 22.34
C LYS A 52 -7.58 -51.87 21.31
N GLN A 53 -7.10 -53.08 21.01
CA GLN A 53 -5.99 -53.28 20.06
C GLN A 53 -6.38 -52.85 18.63
N ARG A 54 -7.60 -53.20 18.18
CA ARG A 54 -8.11 -52.81 16.87
C ARG A 54 -8.43 -51.32 16.79
N ALA A 55 -8.95 -50.75 17.87
CA ALA A 55 -9.16 -49.30 17.97
C ALA A 55 -7.83 -48.52 17.85
N LEU A 56 -6.77 -48.96 18.53
CA LEU A 56 -5.44 -48.35 18.41
C LEU A 56 -4.89 -48.42 16.99
N LEU A 57 -5.07 -49.52 16.28
CA LEU A 57 -4.65 -49.65 14.89
C LEU A 57 -5.40 -48.66 13.98
N ALA A 58 -6.72 -48.53 14.14
CA ALA A 58 -7.53 -47.57 13.40
C ALA A 58 -7.08 -46.12 13.67
N LEU A 59 -6.79 -45.78 14.93
CA LEU A 59 -6.29 -44.45 15.30
C LEU A 59 -4.89 -44.15 14.72
N ARG A 60 -4.01 -45.16 14.62
CA ARG A 60 -2.70 -45.00 13.97
C ARG A 60 -2.84 -44.73 12.48
N ARG A 61 -3.74 -45.43 11.79
CA ARG A 61 -4.05 -45.18 10.38
C ARG A 61 -4.63 -43.79 10.17
N LYS A 62 -5.53 -43.37 11.07
CA LYS A 62 -6.11 -42.02 11.06
C LYS A 62 -5.02 -40.96 11.14
N LYS A 63 -4.11 -41.10 12.11
CA LYS A 63 -3.00 -40.15 12.30
C LYS A 63 -2.07 -40.09 11.07
N TYR A 64 -1.84 -41.21 10.40
CA TYR A 64 -1.08 -41.23 9.16
C TYR A 64 -1.80 -40.50 8.02
N GLN A 65 -3.12 -40.70 7.88
CA GLN A 65 -3.94 -39.98 6.90
C GLN A 65 -4.01 -38.48 7.18
N GLU A 66 -4.12 -38.07 8.44
CA GLU A 66 -4.04 -36.66 8.85
C GLU A 66 -2.67 -36.04 8.48
N SER A 67 -1.57 -36.77 8.67
CA SER A 67 -0.25 -36.29 8.22
C SER A 67 -0.16 -36.17 6.71
N LEU A 68 -0.75 -37.09 5.95
CA LEU A 68 -0.83 -36.99 4.49
C LEU A 68 -1.70 -35.80 4.05
N LEU A 69 -2.80 -35.53 4.76
CA LEU A 69 -3.66 -34.39 4.50
C LEU A 69 -2.90 -33.08 4.73
N GLN A 70 -2.19 -32.94 5.85
CA GLN A 70 -1.34 -31.77 6.12
C GLN A 70 -0.28 -31.54 5.05
N LYS A 71 0.38 -32.60 4.58
CA LYS A 71 1.36 -32.50 3.47
C LYS A 71 0.69 -32.08 2.18
N THR A 72 -0.51 -32.59 1.90
CA THR A 72 -1.29 -32.24 0.71
C THR A 72 -1.71 -30.78 0.75
N ASP A 73 -2.15 -30.27 1.90
CA ASP A 73 -2.54 -28.87 2.09
C ASP A 73 -1.35 -27.92 1.87
N ALA A 74 -0.17 -28.27 2.41
CA ALA A 74 1.05 -27.50 2.18
C ALA A 74 1.48 -27.48 0.70
N GLN A 75 1.34 -28.62 -0.01
CA GLN A 75 1.60 -28.69 -1.45
C GLN A 75 0.59 -27.87 -2.26
N LEU A 76 -0.67 -27.85 -1.82
CA LEU A 76 -1.73 -27.09 -2.47
C LEU A 76 -1.48 -25.59 -2.33
N GLU A 77 -1.13 -25.13 -1.13
CA GLU A 77 -0.73 -23.74 -0.88
C GLU A 77 0.48 -23.34 -1.77
N GLN A 78 1.47 -24.22 -1.89
CA GLN A 78 2.62 -23.98 -2.76
C GLN A 78 2.22 -23.88 -4.24
N LEU A 79 1.29 -24.72 -4.72
CA LEU A 79 0.78 -24.66 -6.09
C LEU A 79 -0.05 -23.39 -6.35
N GLU A 80 -0.84 -22.94 -5.38
CA GLU A 80 -1.59 -21.69 -5.49
C GLU A 80 -0.66 -20.48 -5.56
N LYS A 81 0.36 -20.43 -4.69
CA LYS A 81 1.41 -19.39 -4.75
C LYS A 81 2.13 -19.38 -6.09
N LEU A 82 2.50 -20.56 -6.60
CA LEU A 82 3.16 -20.67 -7.89
C LEU A 82 2.26 -20.20 -9.04
N THR A 83 0.98 -20.60 -9.03
CA THR A 83 0.01 -20.18 -10.06
C THR A 83 -0.18 -18.66 -10.06
N SER A 84 -0.38 -18.07 -8.89
CA SER A 84 -0.49 -16.61 -8.73
C SER A 84 0.77 -15.88 -9.19
N SER A 85 1.95 -16.42 -8.87
CA SER A 85 3.23 -15.85 -9.30
C SER A 85 3.40 -15.89 -10.82
N VAL A 86 2.96 -16.97 -11.48
CA VAL A 86 2.98 -17.09 -12.94
C VAL A 86 2.00 -16.11 -13.59
N GLU A 87 0.78 -16.00 -13.06
CA GLU A 87 -0.22 -15.04 -13.56
C GLU A 87 0.28 -13.59 -13.41
N PHE A 88 0.93 -13.27 -12.29
CA PHE A 88 1.55 -11.97 -12.11
C PHE A 88 2.72 -11.72 -13.06
N ALA A 89 3.58 -12.72 -13.30
CA ALA A 89 4.68 -12.61 -14.26
C ALA A 89 4.18 -12.37 -15.70
N LEU A 90 3.03 -12.93 -16.08
CA LEU A 90 2.39 -12.64 -17.36
C LEU A 90 1.96 -11.18 -17.46
N ILE A 91 1.32 -10.63 -16.42
CA ILE A 91 0.96 -9.21 -16.36
C ILE A 91 2.21 -8.33 -16.43
N GLN A 92 3.26 -8.67 -15.69
CA GLN A 92 4.53 -7.93 -15.72
C GLN A 92 5.16 -7.90 -17.11
N LYS A 93 5.10 -9.01 -17.86
CA LYS A 93 5.56 -9.07 -19.25
C LYS A 93 4.79 -8.08 -20.13
N ASP A 94 3.47 -8.02 -19.98
CA ASP A 94 2.63 -7.12 -20.80
C ASP A 94 2.90 -5.65 -20.44
N VAL A 95 3.05 -5.32 -19.16
CA VAL A 95 3.46 -3.99 -18.69
C VAL A 95 4.84 -3.61 -19.25
N PHE A 96 5.80 -4.54 -19.23
CA PHE A 96 7.12 -4.32 -19.79
C PHE A 96 7.08 -4.05 -21.30
N PHE A 97 6.26 -4.79 -22.05
CA PHE A 97 6.07 -4.56 -23.47
C PHE A 97 5.43 -3.18 -23.75
N GLY A 98 4.45 -2.78 -22.94
CA GLY A 98 3.84 -1.45 -23.00
C GLY A 98 4.84 -0.33 -22.73
N LEU A 99 5.69 -0.48 -21.71
CA LEU A 99 6.78 0.47 -21.42
C LEU A 99 7.79 0.55 -22.57
N GLN A 100 8.16 -0.59 -23.15
CA GLN A 100 9.08 -0.63 -24.29
C GLN A 100 8.49 0.09 -25.50
N GLN A 101 7.19 -0.10 -25.79
CA GLN A 101 6.50 0.59 -26.87
C GLN A 101 6.37 2.09 -26.59
N GLY A 102 5.99 2.49 -25.37
CA GLY A 102 5.94 3.90 -24.96
C GLY A 102 7.31 4.57 -25.06
N THR A 103 8.38 3.88 -24.69
CA THR A 103 9.76 4.38 -24.84
C THR A 103 10.15 4.57 -26.30
N LYS A 104 9.71 3.69 -27.20
CA LYS A 104 9.95 3.86 -28.65
C LYS A 104 9.22 5.09 -29.19
N VAL A 105 7.95 5.26 -28.84
CA VAL A 105 7.14 6.43 -29.25
C VAL A 105 7.76 7.72 -28.70
N LEU A 106 8.18 7.72 -27.44
CA LEU A 106 8.90 8.86 -26.85
C LEU A 106 10.17 9.20 -27.63
N LYS A 107 10.97 8.20 -28.03
CA LYS A 107 12.16 8.41 -28.85
C LYS A 107 11.83 8.99 -30.22
N GLU A 108 10.77 8.51 -30.86
CA GLU A 108 10.29 9.05 -32.15
C GLU A 108 9.85 10.51 -31.99
N ILE A 109 9.05 10.82 -30.98
CA ILE A 109 8.64 12.20 -30.66
C ILE A 109 9.86 13.09 -30.39
N HIS A 110 10.85 12.62 -29.62
CA HIS A 110 12.08 13.36 -29.37
C HIS A 110 12.89 13.58 -30.66
N ALA A 111 12.91 12.62 -31.58
CA ALA A 111 13.57 12.77 -32.87
C ALA A 111 12.82 13.77 -33.78
N GLU A 112 11.49 13.75 -33.79
CA GLU A 112 10.65 14.70 -34.54
C GLU A 112 10.73 16.13 -34.00
N MET A 113 10.85 16.29 -32.67
CA MET A 113 11.13 17.58 -32.03
C MET A 113 12.59 18.07 -32.23
N GLY A 114 13.36 17.41 -33.09
CA GLY A 114 14.71 17.82 -33.47
C GLY A 114 15.83 17.30 -32.55
N GLY A 115 15.51 16.38 -31.65
CA GLY A 115 16.49 15.69 -30.81
C GLY A 115 17.27 16.61 -29.87
N LEU A 116 18.44 16.14 -29.44
CA LEU A 116 19.37 16.93 -28.62
C LEU A 116 19.89 18.15 -29.39
N GLU A 117 20.07 18.01 -30.70
CA GLU A 117 20.66 19.01 -31.59
C GLU A 117 19.77 20.26 -31.74
N HIS A 118 18.45 20.09 -31.81
CA HIS A 118 17.52 21.23 -31.84
C HIS A 118 17.40 21.91 -30.48
N VAL A 119 17.49 21.17 -29.37
CA VAL A 119 17.54 21.75 -28.02
C VAL A 119 18.84 22.55 -27.83
N GLU A 120 19.98 22.01 -28.24
CA GLU A 120 21.27 22.71 -28.21
C GLU A 120 21.25 23.97 -29.10
N LYS A 121 20.68 23.87 -30.30
CA LYS A 121 20.51 25.03 -31.20
C LYS A 121 19.60 26.09 -30.61
N MET A 122 18.44 25.72 -30.04
CA MET A 122 17.54 26.66 -29.36
C MET A 122 18.20 27.34 -28.16
N MET A 123 19.01 26.62 -27.38
CA MET A 123 19.77 27.23 -26.29
C MET A 123 20.86 28.19 -26.80
N GLY A 124 21.53 27.85 -27.90
CA GLY A 124 22.49 28.75 -28.57
C GLY A 124 21.82 30.02 -29.10
N GLU A 125 20.72 29.88 -29.86
CA GLU A 125 19.93 31.01 -30.38
C GLU A 125 19.39 31.88 -29.24
N THR A 126 18.91 31.30 -28.14
CA THR A 126 18.45 32.07 -26.97
C THR A 126 19.59 32.84 -26.30
N ALA A 127 20.77 32.24 -26.17
CA ALA A 127 21.94 32.90 -25.59
C ALA A 127 22.44 34.06 -26.47
N GLU A 128 22.44 33.86 -27.80
CA GLU A 128 22.76 34.91 -28.78
C GLU A 128 21.72 36.04 -28.76
N GLU A 129 20.43 35.72 -28.68
CA GLU A 129 19.35 36.72 -28.60
C GLU A 129 19.43 37.54 -27.30
N VAL A 130 19.76 36.90 -26.17
CA VAL A 130 19.98 37.59 -24.89
C VAL A 130 21.20 38.51 -24.97
N ALA A 131 22.29 38.06 -25.58
CA ALA A 131 23.48 38.88 -25.80
C ALA A 131 23.19 40.07 -26.72
N TYR A 132 22.44 39.84 -27.81
CA TYR A 132 21.98 40.90 -28.70
C TYR A 132 21.05 41.88 -27.99
N GLN A 133 20.11 41.40 -27.17
CA GLN A 133 19.25 42.26 -26.35
C GLN A 133 20.06 43.11 -25.37
N GLN A 134 21.12 42.56 -24.77
CA GLN A 134 22.03 43.30 -23.90
C GLN A 134 22.81 44.36 -24.69
N GLU A 135 23.34 44.02 -25.87
CA GLU A 135 24.04 44.96 -26.75
C GLU A 135 23.10 46.08 -27.24
N VAL A 136 21.87 45.74 -27.62
CA VAL A 136 20.82 46.70 -27.99
C VAL A 136 20.48 47.58 -26.79
N SER A 137 20.35 47.02 -25.58
CA SER A 137 20.10 47.79 -24.35
C SER A 137 21.26 48.72 -24.04
N GLU A 138 22.50 48.30 -24.25
CA GLU A 138 23.70 49.12 -24.09
C GLU A 138 23.78 50.26 -25.13
N MET A 139 23.45 49.96 -26.40
CA MET A 139 23.43 50.94 -27.50
C MET A 139 22.27 51.94 -27.41
N LEU A 140 21.08 51.52 -26.96
CA LEU A 140 19.96 52.41 -26.69
C LEU A 140 20.17 53.27 -25.43
N GLY A 141 21.30 53.11 -24.73
CA GLY A 141 21.59 53.86 -23.52
C GLY A 141 20.71 53.42 -22.35
N GLY A 142 20.20 52.18 -22.37
CA GLY A 142 19.46 51.54 -21.29
C GLY A 142 20.31 51.17 -20.09
N ARG A 143 21.38 51.93 -19.82
CA ARG A 143 21.87 52.10 -18.47
C ARG A 143 21.01 53.20 -17.87
N ILE A 144 20.06 52.81 -17.02
CA ILE A 144 19.53 53.69 -15.98
C ILE A 144 20.75 54.40 -15.39
N SER A 145 20.76 55.74 -15.40
CA SER A 145 21.88 56.49 -14.81
C SER A 145 22.02 56.03 -13.36
N ASN A 146 23.22 56.01 -12.77
CA ASN A 146 23.34 55.69 -11.33
C ASN A 146 22.38 56.55 -10.48
N GLN A 147 22.08 57.78 -10.93
CA GLN A 147 21.04 58.63 -10.31
C GLN A 147 19.61 58.10 -10.44
N ASP A 148 19.27 57.53 -11.60
CA ASP A 148 17.94 56.95 -11.81
C ASP A 148 17.84 55.60 -11.06
N GLU A 149 18.95 54.86 -10.88
CA GLU A 149 19.02 53.66 -10.02
C GLU A 149 18.86 54.05 -8.54
N ASP A 150 19.52 55.12 -8.09
CA ASP A 150 19.38 55.66 -6.73
C ASP A 150 17.93 56.11 -6.46
N GLU A 151 17.27 56.78 -7.42
CA GLU A 151 15.86 57.19 -7.31
C GLU A 151 14.90 55.99 -7.24
N VAL A 152 15.16 54.95 -8.03
CA VAL A 152 14.36 53.71 -8.01
C VAL A 152 14.59 52.93 -6.71
N GLU A 153 15.82 52.89 -6.20
CA GLU A 153 16.13 52.29 -4.89
C GLU A 153 15.46 53.06 -3.74
N GLU A 154 15.39 54.38 -3.82
CA GLU A 154 14.66 55.21 -2.85
C GLU A 154 13.14 54.98 -2.91
N GLU A 155 12.54 54.92 -4.10
CA GLU A 155 11.13 54.56 -4.27
C GLU A 155 10.82 53.14 -3.77
N LEU A 156 11.72 52.18 -4.02
CA LEU A 156 11.60 50.82 -3.52
C LEU A 156 11.65 50.79 -1.99
N ALA A 157 12.60 51.51 -1.38
CA ALA A 157 12.71 51.62 0.08
C ALA A 157 11.47 52.30 0.70
N ALA A 158 10.89 53.29 0.02
CA ALA A 158 9.65 53.93 0.44
C ALA A 158 8.45 52.97 0.38
N LEU A 159 8.33 52.17 -0.67
CA LEU A 159 7.30 51.13 -0.80
C LEU A 159 7.48 50.01 0.22
N GLU A 160 8.71 49.56 0.46
CA GLU A 160 9.03 48.60 1.52
C GLU A 160 8.70 49.15 2.90
N ALA A 161 8.97 50.43 3.16
CA ALA A 161 8.59 51.09 4.40
C ALA A 161 7.08 51.25 4.54
N GLU A 162 6.33 51.52 3.46
CA GLU A 162 4.88 51.59 3.47
C GLU A 162 4.24 50.21 3.71
N VAL A 163 4.77 49.17 3.07
CA VAL A 163 4.37 47.77 3.27
C VAL A 163 4.74 47.32 4.69
N ALA A 164 5.92 47.67 5.19
CA ALA A 164 6.36 47.37 6.56
C ALA A 164 5.57 48.18 7.62
N ALA A 165 5.13 49.41 7.31
CA ALA A 165 4.25 50.20 8.17
C ALA A 165 2.83 49.63 8.22
N LYS A 166 2.32 49.09 7.11
CA LYS A 166 1.10 48.27 7.08
C LYS A 166 1.28 46.91 7.78
N SER A 167 2.52 46.46 7.98
CA SER A 167 2.87 45.13 8.53
C SER A 167 3.55 45.15 9.91
N ARG A 168 3.75 46.31 10.57
CA ARG A 168 4.35 46.33 11.91
C ARG A 168 3.27 46.18 12.99
N PRO A 169 3.40 45.17 13.87
CA PRO A 169 2.50 44.99 15.00
C PRO A 169 2.63 46.18 15.95
N VAL A 170 1.48 46.58 16.49
CA VAL A 170 1.31 47.64 17.49
C VAL A 170 2.33 47.48 18.62
N SER A 171 3.19 48.49 18.80
CA SER A 171 4.11 48.61 19.91
C SER A 171 3.34 48.74 21.22
N VAL A 172 3.66 47.85 22.17
CA VAL A 172 3.20 47.84 23.54
C VAL A 172 3.88 48.99 24.30
N GLN A 173 3.09 49.92 24.85
CA GLN A 173 3.48 50.79 25.97
C GLN A 173 2.35 50.82 27.04
N PRO A 174 2.65 51.08 28.33
CA PRO A 174 2.07 50.29 29.43
C PRO A 174 0.97 50.97 30.30
N VAL A 175 0.11 50.10 30.90
CA VAL A 175 -0.72 50.17 32.15
C VAL A 175 -1.85 51.22 32.31
N PRO A 176 -3.06 50.89 32.87
CA PRO A 176 -3.27 50.27 34.20
C PRO A 176 -4.33 49.13 34.31
N GLN A 177 -4.17 48.33 35.37
CA GLN A 177 -5.04 47.21 35.74
C GLN A 177 -6.46 47.67 36.10
N VAL A 178 -7.46 47.07 35.47
CA VAL A 178 -8.87 47.09 35.92
C VAL A 178 -9.37 45.63 35.92
N PRO A 179 -9.88 45.09 37.05
CA PRO A 179 -10.28 43.68 37.13
C PRO A 179 -11.54 43.44 36.31
N LEU A 180 -11.47 42.51 35.35
CA LEU A 180 -12.65 42.02 34.63
C LEU A 180 -13.23 40.78 35.33
N PRO A 181 -14.55 40.54 35.21
CA PRO A 181 -15.30 39.59 36.04
C PRO A 181 -14.95 38.12 35.75
N ASN A 182 -14.97 37.28 36.80
CA ASN A 182 -14.81 35.84 36.69
C ASN A 182 -15.88 35.22 35.78
N VAL A 183 -15.42 34.57 34.72
CA VAL A 183 -16.22 33.67 33.87
C VAL A 183 -16.18 32.29 34.52
N PRO A 184 -17.28 31.50 34.55
CA PRO A 184 -17.37 30.32 35.40
C PRO A 184 -16.36 29.24 34.99
N ASP A 185 -15.64 28.69 35.98
CA ASP A 185 -14.91 27.43 35.86
C ASP A 185 -15.90 26.32 35.51
N THR A 186 -16.06 26.04 34.22
CA THR A 186 -16.68 24.79 33.77
C THR A 186 -15.58 23.99 33.11
N GLU A 187 -15.07 23.01 33.87
CA GLU A 187 -14.16 22.00 33.35
C GLU A 187 -14.77 21.37 32.10
N LEU A 188 -14.04 21.45 30.99
CA LEU A 188 -14.33 20.70 29.78
C LEU A 188 -14.38 19.20 30.14
N PRO A 189 -15.43 18.45 29.73
CA PRO A 189 -15.54 17.05 30.09
C PRO A 189 -14.37 16.27 29.50
N SER A 190 -13.45 15.86 30.37
CA SER A 190 -12.53 14.76 30.11
C SER A 190 -13.39 13.57 29.71
N THR A 191 -13.16 12.97 28.55
CA THR A 191 -13.88 11.78 28.09
C THR A 191 -13.32 10.54 28.81
N PRO A 192 -14.03 9.90 29.75
CA PRO A 192 -13.58 8.69 30.42
C PRO A 192 -14.66 7.63 30.21
N SER A 193 -14.77 7.04 29.00
CA SER A 193 -15.86 6.08 28.77
C SER A 193 -15.49 4.85 27.97
N ARG A 194 -14.42 4.86 27.16
CA ARG A 194 -14.08 3.63 26.43
C ARG A 194 -13.15 2.69 27.19
N VAL A 195 -12.15 3.23 27.89
CA VAL A 195 -11.13 2.40 28.56
C VAL A 195 -11.65 1.80 29.88
N GLU A 196 -12.57 2.48 30.56
CA GLU A 196 -13.13 2.04 31.83
C GLU A 196 -14.25 1.02 31.67
N GLU A 197 -15.08 1.16 30.63
CA GLU A 197 -16.09 0.16 30.25
C GLU A 197 -15.43 -1.16 29.79
N GLU A 198 -14.34 -1.09 29.01
CA GLU A 198 -13.59 -2.27 28.59
C GLU A 198 -12.94 -2.99 29.79
N ARG A 199 -12.41 -2.26 30.78
CA ARG A 199 -11.85 -2.86 32.01
C ARG A 199 -12.94 -3.50 32.89
N GLN A 200 -14.11 -2.88 33.01
CA GLN A 200 -15.22 -3.44 33.79
C GLN A 200 -15.84 -4.67 33.12
N GLN A 201 -15.95 -4.70 31.79
CA GLN A 201 -16.43 -5.88 31.06
C GLN A 201 -15.45 -7.06 31.18
N GLN A 202 -14.14 -6.82 31.10
CA GLN A 202 -13.14 -7.87 31.29
C GLN A 202 -13.18 -8.47 32.71
N GLN A 203 -13.37 -7.64 33.75
CA GLN A 203 -13.49 -8.15 35.12
C GLN A 203 -14.77 -8.96 35.35
N ARG A 204 -15.91 -8.58 34.72
CA ARG A 204 -17.15 -9.35 34.82
C ARG A 204 -17.04 -10.72 34.13
N GLN A 205 -16.39 -10.78 32.97
CA GLN A 205 -16.14 -12.04 32.26
C GLN A 205 -15.19 -12.97 33.03
N GLN A 206 -14.19 -12.42 33.74
CA GLN A 206 -13.30 -13.22 34.58
C GLN A 206 -13.99 -13.80 35.81
N ARG A 207 -14.90 -13.05 36.45
CA ARG A 207 -15.70 -13.55 37.59
C ARG A 207 -16.65 -14.66 37.16
N GLN A 208 -17.36 -14.49 36.04
CA GLN A 208 -18.25 -15.52 35.49
C GLN A 208 -17.47 -16.81 35.15
N LYS A 209 -16.29 -16.70 34.54
CA LYS A 209 -15.44 -17.87 34.28
C LYS A 209 -14.92 -18.54 35.55
N GLN A 210 -14.67 -17.79 36.63
CA GLN A 210 -14.27 -18.36 37.92
C GLN A 210 -15.45 -19.06 38.61
N GLU A 211 -16.65 -18.48 38.55
CA GLU A 211 -17.88 -19.08 39.08
C GLU A 211 -18.25 -20.35 38.32
N GLU A 212 -18.19 -20.35 36.97
CA GLU A 212 -18.40 -21.56 36.16
C GLU A 212 -17.37 -22.65 36.46
N ARG A 213 -16.10 -22.26 36.70
CA ARG A 213 -15.04 -23.19 37.04
C ARG A 213 -15.18 -23.76 38.46
N GLN A 214 -15.72 -22.98 39.40
CA GLN A 214 -16.05 -23.46 40.75
C GLN A 214 -17.30 -24.34 40.75
N ALA A 215 -18.32 -24.03 39.94
CA ALA A 215 -19.52 -24.85 39.79
C ALA A 215 -19.26 -26.20 39.09
N MET A 216 -18.19 -26.31 38.29
CA MET A 216 -17.78 -27.58 37.65
C MET A 216 -16.93 -28.47 38.58
N LEU A 217 -16.44 -27.93 39.70
CA LEU A 217 -15.57 -28.62 40.66
C LEU A 217 -16.28 -28.99 41.98
N ALA A 218 -17.57 -28.66 42.11
CA ALA A 218 -18.48 -29.12 43.17
C ALA A 218 -19.44 -30.18 42.63
#